data_AF-A0A640W5B0-F1
#
_entry.id   AF-A0A640W5B0-F1
#
_cell.length_a   1.000
_cell.length_b   1.000
_cell.length_c   1.000
_cell.angle_alpha   90.00
_cell.angle_beta   90.00
_cell.angle_gamma   90.00
#
_symmetry.space_group_name_H-M   'P 1'
#
loop_
_entity.id
_entity.type
_entity.pdbx_description
1 polymer ?
#
loop_
_entity_poly.entity_id
_entity_poly.type
_entity_poly.pdbx_seq_one_letter_code
_entity_poly.pdbx_strand_id
1 'polypeptide(L)' 'MKLHDVLFAVYIAIILPLASLFYFAIALTNFDVLLMIAGAAILWGVMIPYPVYRYVKIKFS' A
#
# COMPACT_ATOMS: atom_id res chain seq x y z
N MET A 1 14.25 9.41 -15.88
CA MET A 1 13.19 8.79 -15.05
C MET A 1 11.97 8.61 -15.94
N LYS A 2 11.48 7.39 -16.12
CA LYS A 2 10.33 7.12 -16.99
C LYS A 2 9.03 7.36 -16.20
N LEU A 3 7.91 7.63 -16.89
CA LEU A 3 6.62 7.94 -16.25
C LEU A 3 6.18 6.88 -15.22
N HIS A 4 6.45 5.60 -15.47
CA HIS A 4 6.14 4.51 -14.54
C HIS A 4 6.95 4.54 -13.24
N ASP A 5 8.18 5.07 -13.26
CA ASP A 5 8.97 5.26 -12.04
C ASP A 5 8.32 6.31 -11.14
N VAL A 6 7.86 7.43 -11.73
CA VAL A 6 7.14 8.50 -11.01
C VAL A 6 5.85 7.95 -10.41
N LEU A 7 5.06 7.22 -11.19
CA LEU A 7 3.79 6.65 -10.74
C LEU A 7 3.98 5.64 -9.61
N PHE A 8 5.01 4.79 -9.70
CA PHE A 8 5.35 3.85 -8.63
C PHE A 8 5.79 4.59 -7.35
N ALA A 9 6.66 5.59 -7.49
CA ALA A 9 7.12 6.40 -6.36
C ALA A 9 5.96 7.14 -5.68
N VAL A 10 5.06 7.77 -6.46
CA VAL A 10 3.85 8.43 -5.94
C VAL A 10 2.92 7.43 -5.24
N TYR A 11 2.75 6.24 -5.81
CA TYR A 11 1.92 5.21 -5.17
C TYR A 11 2.47 4.82 -3.79
N ILE A 12 3.77 4.54 -3.70
CA ILE A 12 4.41 4.10 -2.45
C ILE A 12 4.54 5.25 -1.44
N ALA A 13 4.82 6.47 -1.90
CA ALA A 13 5.05 7.62 -1.02
C ALA A 13 3.77 8.33 -0.57
N ILE A 14 2.67 8.22 -1.33
CA ILE A 14 1.45 8.98 -1.07
C ILE A 14 0.25 8.04 -0.91
N ILE A 15 -0.05 7.22 -1.92
CA ILE A 15 -1.29 6.43 -1.93
C ILE A 15 -1.29 5.38 -0.81
N LEU A 16 -0.21 4.61 -0.67
CA LEU A 16 -0.10 3.57 0.35
C LEU A 16 -0.11 4.15 1.78
N PRO A 17 0.64 5.22 2.10
CA PRO A 17 0.57 5.88 3.41
C PRO A 17 -0.81 6.47 3.71
N LEU A 18 -1.46 7.13 2.74
CA LEU A 18 -2.80 7.69 2.95
C LEU A 18 -3.82 6.59 3.24
N ALA A 19 -3.83 5.51 2.46
CA ALA A 19 -4.73 4.38 2.70
C ALA A 19 -4.47 3.73 4.07
N SER A 20 -3.19 3.58 4.43
CA SER A 20 -2.81 3.07 5.75
C SER A 20 -3.26 4.01 6.87
N LEU A 21 -3.12 5.33 6.69
CA LEU A 21 -3.55 6.33 7.66
C LEU A 21 -5.07 6.30 7.88
N PHE A 22 -5.86 6.23 6.80
CA PHE A 22 -7.31 6.08 6.91
C PHE A 22 -7.70 4.78 7.63
N TYR A 23 -7.04 3.68 7.29
CA TYR A 23 -7.28 2.40 7.95
C TYR A 23 -6.97 2.49 9.45
N PHE A 24 -5.78 2.95 9.84
CA PHE A 24 -5.38 3.02 11.24
C PHE A 24 -6.20 4.04 12.03
N ALA A 25 -6.60 5.16 11.43
CA ALA A 25 -7.47 6.14 12.08
C ALA A 25 -8.82 5.53 12.50
N ILE A 26 -9.36 4.62 11.70
CA ILE A 26 -10.59 3.89 12.03
C ILE A 26 -10.30 2.70 12.95
N ALA A 27 -9.25 1.94 12.65
CA ALA A 27 -8.97 0.68 13.34
C ALA A 27 -8.56 0.89 14.80
N LEU A 28 -7.75 1.91 15.09
CA LEU A 28 -7.26 2.19 16.45
C LEU A 28 -8.40 2.50 17.45
N THR A 29 -9.52 3.03 16.98
CA THR A 29 -10.66 3.39 17.84
C THR A 29 -11.75 2.32 17.90
N ASN A 30 -11.82 1.42 16.92
CA ASN A 30 -12.96 0.52 16.74
C ASN A 30 -12.62 -0.97 16.87
N PHE A 31 -11.35 -1.35 16.78
CA PHE A 31 -10.94 -2.76 16.73
C PHE A 31 -9.97 -3.14 17.84
N ASP A 32 -10.03 -4.41 18.24
CA ASP A 32 -8.98 -5.02 19.04
C ASP A 32 -7.66 -5.06 18.28
N VAL A 33 -6.54 -5.02 19.02
CA VAL A 33 -5.19 -5.00 18.47
C VAL A 33 -4.95 -6.15 17.48
N LEU A 34 -5.46 -7.36 17.76
CA LEU A 34 -5.29 -8.50 16.86
C LEU A 34 -6.00 -8.28 15.52
N LEU A 35 -7.23 -7.76 15.56
CA LEU A 35 -8.03 -7.50 14.37
C LEU A 35 -7.42 -6.35 13.54
N MET A 36 -6.93 -5.31 14.23
CA MET A 36 -6.22 -4.21 13.60
C MET A 36 -4.97 -4.68 12.85
N ILE A 37 -4.16 -5.54 13.46
CA ILE A 37 -2.94 -6.08 12.82
C ILE A 37 -3.31 -6.96 11.62
N ALA A 38 -4.32 -7.83 11.77
CA ALA A 38 -4.78 -8.68 10.67
C ALA A 38 -5.27 -7.87 9.46
N GLY A 39 -6.08 -6.83 9.69
CA GLY A 39 -6.56 -5.96 8.61
C GLY A 39 -5.44 -5.14 7.97
N ALA A 40 -4.42 -4.71 8.72
CA ALA A 40 -3.24 -4.04 8.15
C ALA A 40 -2.46 -4.98 7.23
N ALA A 41 -2.26 -6.24 7.65
CA ALA A 41 -1.61 -7.26 6.84
C ALA A 41 -2.37 -7.54 5.54
N ILE A 42 -3.71 -7.60 5.61
CA ILE A 42 -4.56 -7.76 4.43
C ILE A 42 -4.47 -6.53 3.50
N LEU A 43 -4.60 -5.32 4.05
CA LEU A 43 -4.51 -4.07 3.29
C LEU A 43 -3.20 -3.99 2.51
N TRP A 44 -2.07 -4.20 3.19
CA TRP A 44 -0.76 -4.17 2.56
C TRP A 44 -0.55 -5.35 1.60
N GLY A 45 -1.05 -6.53 1.94
CA GLY A 45 -1.02 -7.71 1.09
C GLY A 45 -1.77 -7.52 -0.24
N VAL A 46 -2.78 -6.67 -0.29
CA VAL A 46 -3.48 -6.31 -1.53
C VAL A 46 -2.79 -5.14 -2.25
N MET A 47 -2.39 -4.11 -1.50
CA MET A 47 -1.92 -2.85 -2.08
C MET A 47 -0.47 -2.86 -2.56
N ILE A 48 0.42 -3.64 -1.94
CA ILE A 48 1.85 -3.64 -2.28
C ILE A 48 2.17 -4.51 -3.51
N PRO A 49 1.67 -5.76 -3.64
CA PRO A 49 2.16 -6.67 -4.67
C PRO A 49 1.88 -6.21 -6.10
N TYR A 50 0.69 -5.65 -6.37
CA TYR A 50 0.29 -5.24 -7.71
C TYR A 50 1.18 -4.11 -8.31
N PRO A 51 1.38 -2.97 -7.64
CA PRO A 51 2.26 -1.91 -8.14
C PRO A 51 3.72 -2.36 -8.22
N VAL A 52 4.19 -3.19 -7.28
CA VAL A 52 5.55 -3.75 -7.32
C VAL A 52 5.71 -4.68 -8.54
N TYR A 53 4.78 -5.60 -8.77
CA TYR A 53 4.78 -6.49 -9.93
C TYR A 53 4.78 -5.72 -11.25
N ARG A 54 3.88 -4.73 -11.38
CA ARG A 54 3.81 -3.87 -12.57
C ARG A 54 5.11 -3.11 -12.81
N TYR A 55 5.70 -2.56 -11.75
CA TYR A 55 6.95 -1.82 -11.84
C TYR A 55 8.10 -2.71 -12.34
N VAL A 56 8.28 -3.89 -11.73
CA VAL A 56 9.30 -4.87 -12.12
C VAL A 56 9.08 -5.32 -13.56
N LYS A 57 7.85 -5.70 -13.94
CA LYS A 57 7.54 -6.15 -15.30
C LYS A 57 7.88 -5.08 -16.35
N ILE A 58 7.57 -3.81 -16.11
CA ILE A 58 7.83 -2.73 -17.07
C ILE A 58 9.33 -2.40 -17.16
N LYS A 59 10.07 -2.53 -16.05
CA LYS A 59 11.49 -2.18 -15.99
C LYS A 59 12.41 -3.25 -16.60
N PHE A 60 12.01 -4.52 -16.50
CA PHE A 60 12.79 -5.68 -16.96
C PHE A 60 12.24 -6.34 -18.23
N SER A 61 11.25 -5.73 -18.89
CA SER A 61 10.70 -6.14 -20.20
C SER A 61 11.22 -5.27 -21.33
#